data_AF-A0A385N7I6-F1
#
_entry.id   AF-A0A385N7I6-F1
#
_cell.length_a   1.000
_cell.length_b   1.000
_cell.length_c   1.000
_cell.angle_alpha   90.00
_cell.angle_beta   90.00
_cell.angle_gamma   90.00
#
_symmetry.space_group_name_H-M   'P 1'
#
loop_
_entity.id
_entity.type
_entity.pdbx_description
1 polymer ?
#
loop_
_entity_poly.entity_id
_entity_poly.type
_entity_poly.pdbx_seq_one_letter_code
_entity_poly.pdbx_strand_id
1 'polypeptide(L)'
;MLQNTQTQIKNNMQDLVNNAHLSATPVVSPAMQIKGSDGRYKTLKEFYPFYLSQHEDPACRRLHFVGTTCVIGITAAAAMTKNAKLLWALPAVGYGFAWVGHFFFEHNKPATFTYPFYSFVCDFKMYKDILLKRIDW
;
A
#
# COMPACT_ATOMS: atom_id res chain seq x y z
N MET A 1 3.25 -22.64 59.79
CA MET A 1 3.62 -23.08 58.43
C MET A 1 2.82 -22.42 57.30
N LEU A 2 1.59 -21.92 57.52
CA LEU A 2 0.72 -21.40 56.44
C LEU A 2 1.09 -20.00 55.88
N GLN A 3 1.75 -19.14 56.66
CA GLN A 3 2.14 -17.79 56.20
C GLN A 3 3.25 -17.81 55.13
N ASN A 4 4.14 -18.81 55.18
CA ASN A 4 5.26 -18.91 54.25
C ASN A 4 4.80 -19.35 52.84
N THR A 5 3.75 -20.16 52.77
CA THR A 5 3.16 -20.64 51.52
C THR A 5 2.44 -19.51 50.76
N GLN A 6 1.71 -18.64 51.46
CA GLN A 6 1.01 -17.51 50.83
C GLN A 6 2.00 -16.48 50.25
N THR A 7 3.10 -16.22 50.95
CA THR A 7 4.17 -15.33 50.48
C THR A 7 4.89 -15.93 49.26
N GLN A 8 5.18 -17.23 49.29
CA GLN A 8 5.75 -17.95 48.14
C GLN A 8 4.84 -17.88 46.90
N ILE A 9 3.53 -18.07 47.06
CA ILE A 9 2.58 -17.99 45.94
C ILE A 9 2.53 -16.57 45.36
N LYS A 10 2.53 -15.53 46.19
CA LYS A 10 2.56 -14.14 45.71
C LYS A 10 3.83 -13.81 44.96
N ASN A 11 4.99 -14.24 45.47
CA ASN A 11 6.28 -14.00 44.82
C ASN A 11 6.35 -14.73 43.48
N ASN A 12 5.95 -16.00 43.43
CA ASN A 12 5.91 -16.77 42.19
C ASN A 12 4.93 -16.15 41.17
N MET A 13 3.79 -15.64 41.62
CA MET A 13 2.84 -14.98 40.73
C MET A 13 3.37 -13.65 40.21
N GLN A 14 4.10 -12.89 41.04
CA GLN A 14 4.76 -11.67 40.61
C GLN A 14 5.88 -11.96 39.60
N ASP A 15 6.66 -13.02 39.83
CA ASP A 15 7.70 -13.46 38.90
C ASP A 15 7.11 -13.93 37.58
N LEU A 16 5.97 -14.65 37.60
CA LEU A 16 5.25 -15.04 36.38
C LEU A 16 4.73 -13.82 35.60
N VAL A 17 4.20 -12.79 36.28
CA VAL A 17 3.75 -11.54 35.65
C VAL A 17 4.93 -10.76 35.07
N ASN A 18 6.04 -10.68 35.79
CA ASN A 18 7.26 -9.99 35.34
C ASN A 18 7.91 -10.71 34.13
N ASN A 19 7.88 -12.04 34.10
CA ASN A 19 8.42 -12.85 33.00
C ASN A 19 7.47 -12.91 31.79
N ALA A 20 6.15 -12.80 31.99
CA ALA A 20 5.18 -12.70 30.91
C ALA A 20 5.35 -11.40 30.10
N HIS A 21 5.75 -10.30 30.74
CA HIS A 21 6.02 -9.03 30.07
C HIS A 21 7.30 -9.07 29.20
N LEU A 22 8.20 -10.03 29.41
CA LEU A 22 9.44 -10.22 28.64
C LEU A 22 9.27 -11.16 27.43
N SER A 23 8.13 -11.83 27.31
CA SER A 23 7.88 -12.85 26.27
C SER A 23 6.87 -12.43 25.21
N ALA A 24 6.27 -11.23 25.32
CA ALA A 24 5.49 -10.64 24.25
C ALA A 24 6.44 -9.95 23.24
N THR A 25 7.29 -10.73 22.58
CA THR A 25 7.76 -10.29 21.26
C THR A 25 6.50 -10.16 20.41
N PRO A 26 6.18 -8.97 19.85
CA PRO A 26 5.10 -8.92 18.90
C PRO A 26 5.56 -9.82 17.76
N VAL A 27 4.83 -10.91 17.51
CA VAL A 27 4.93 -11.61 16.24
C VAL A 27 4.39 -10.63 15.22
N VAL A 28 5.25 -9.70 14.79
CA VAL A 28 4.96 -8.74 13.75
C VAL A 28 4.79 -9.61 12.51
N SER A 29 3.53 -9.94 12.21
CA SER A 29 3.17 -10.44 10.89
C SER A 29 3.81 -9.52 9.86
N PRO A 30 4.40 -10.02 8.76
CA PRO A 30 5.10 -9.17 7.78
C PRO A 30 4.26 -7.99 7.23
N ALA A 31 2.93 -8.04 7.41
CA ALA A 31 1.98 -6.99 7.06
C ALA A 31 1.82 -5.85 8.11
N MET A 32 2.43 -5.95 9.31
CA MET A 32 2.16 -5.04 10.41
C MET A 32 3.15 -3.86 10.46
N GLN A 33 2.75 -2.80 9.76
CA GLN A 33 2.99 -1.38 10.06
C GLN A 33 4.42 -0.84 9.91
N ILE A 34 4.85 -0.60 8.66
CA ILE A 34 5.89 0.40 8.37
C ILE A 34 5.25 1.80 8.24
N LYS A 35 4.60 2.25 9.32
CA LYS A 35 4.04 3.60 9.41
C LYS A 35 4.92 4.38 10.38
N GLY A 36 5.29 5.62 10.05
CA GLY A 36 6.01 6.50 10.96
C GLY A 36 5.24 6.72 12.27
N SER A 37 5.89 7.29 13.28
CA SER A 37 5.29 7.57 14.60
C SER A 37 4.04 8.44 14.54
N ASP A 38 3.85 9.21 13.46
CA ASP A 38 2.67 10.02 13.16
C ASP A 38 1.58 9.26 12.38
N GLY A 39 1.76 7.95 12.21
CA GLY A 39 0.87 7.11 11.43
C GLY A 39 0.84 7.53 9.96
N ARG A 40 1.95 7.96 9.36
CA ARG A 40 2.05 8.19 7.91
C ARG A 40 3.21 7.44 7.27
N TYR A 41 3.07 7.08 6.00
CA TYR A 41 4.19 6.54 5.23
C TYR A 41 5.20 7.66 4.93
N LYS A 42 6.49 7.41 5.19
CA LYS A 42 7.55 8.42 5.01
C LYS A 42 8.35 8.20 3.74
N THR A 43 8.31 6.98 3.20
CA THR A 43 8.98 6.66 1.94
C THR A 43 8.09 5.83 1.01
N LEU A 44 8.39 5.91 -0.29
CA LEU A 44 7.74 5.09 -1.32
C LEU A 44 7.93 3.59 -1.06
N LYS A 45 9.08 3.18 -0.49
CA LYS A 45 9.36 1.77 -0.19
C LYS A 45 8.41 1.20 0.85
N GLU A 46 8.00 2.03 1.82
CA GLU A 46 7.05 1.67 2.86
C GLU A 46 5.61 1.69 2.36
N PHE A 47 5.31 2.64 1.47
CA PHE A 47 3.98 2.79 0.88
C PHE A 47 3.67 1.71 -0.17
N TYR A 48 4.67 1.22 -0.93
CA TYR A 48 4.43 0.33 -2.06
C TYR A 48 3.75 -1.01 -1.70
N PRO A 49 4.10 -1.71 -0.60
CA PRO A 49 3.37 -2.90 -0.19
C PRO A 49 1.89 -2.63 0.12
N PHE A 50 1.61 -1.51 0.82
CA PHE A 50 0.23 -1.06 1.06
C PHE A 50 -0.48 -0.71 -0.24
N TYR A 51 0.22 -0.06 -1.17
CA TYR A 51 -0.34 0.25 -2.48
C TYR A 51 -0.75 -1.02 -3.23
N LEU A 52 0.10 -2.04 -3.27
CA LEU A 52 -0.23 -3.31 -3.92
C LEU A 52 -1.39 -4.05 -3.23
N SER A 53 -1.53 -3.95 -1.91
CA SER A 53 -2.68 -4.52 -1.19
C SER A 53 -3.99 -3.73 -1.41
N GLN A 54 -3.97 -2.66 -2.19
CA GLN A 54 -5.19 -1.98 -2.68
C GLN A 54 -5.50 -2.33 -4.15
N HIS A 55 -4.69 -3.21 -4.75
CA HIS A 55 -4.79 -3.67 -6.13
C HIS A 55 -4.54 -5.19 -6.18
N GLU A 56 -5.24 -5.94 -5.32
CA GLU A 56 -5.16 -7.40 -5.24
C GLU A 56 -5.93 -8.08 -6.40
N ASP A 57 -6.99 -7.45 -6.89
CA ASP A 57 -7.76 -7.90 -8.04
C ASP A 57 -7.00 -7.68 -9.36
N PRO A 58 -6.81 -8.73 -10.18
CA PRO A 58 -6.15 -8.60 -11.47
C PRO A 58 -6.85 -7.65 -12.44
N ALA A 59 -8.19 -7.59 -12.48
CA ALA A 59 -8.87 -6.65 -13.36
C ALA A 59 -8.62 -5.19 -12.97
N CYS A 60 -8.50 -4.89 -11.66
CA CYS A 60 -8.07 -3.59 -11.18
C CYS A 60 -6.67 -3.23 -11.69
N ARG A 61 -5.69 -4.13 -11.51
CA ARG A 61 -4.31 -3.92 -12.00
C ARG A 61 -4.24 -3.75 -13.51
N ARG A 62 -5.00 -4.54 -14.28
CA ARG A 62 -5.11 -4.38 -15.75
C ARG A 62 -5.64 -3.01 -16.15
N LEU A 63 -6.67 -2.51 -15.47
CA LEU A 63 -7.22 -1.19 -15.76
C LEU A 63 -6.21 -0.09 -15.49
N HIS A 64 -5.46 -0.17 -14.38
CA HIS A 64 -4.35 0.74 -14.11
C HIS A 64 -3.24 0.65 -15.17
N PHE A 65 -2.92 -0.56 -15.62
CA PHE A 65 -1.93 -0.78 -16.67
C PHE A 65 -2.36 -0.14 -17.99
N VAL A 66 -3.61 -0.35 -18.41
CA VAL A 66 -4.19 0.27 -19.61
C VAL A 66 -4.22 1.78 -19.48
N GLY A 67 -4.72 2.32 -18.36
CA GLY A 67 -4.76 3.76 -18.09
C GLY A 67 -3.37 4.40 -18.15
N THR A 68 -2.37 3.78 -17.52
CA THR A 68 -0.97 4.24 -17.55
C THR A 68 -0.39 4.20 -18.97
N THR A 69 -0.68 3.14 -19.73
CA THR A 69 -0.28 3.03 -21.15
C THR A 69 -0.87 4.17 -21.98
N CYS A 70 -2.15 4.48 -21.82
CA CYS A 70 -2.80 5.58 -22.51
C CYS A 70 -2.22 6.95 -22.11
N VAL A 71 -1.93 7.16 -20.82
CA VAL A 71 -1.24 8.38 -20.33
C VAL A 71 0.13 8.55 -21.00
N ILE A 72 0.93 7.48 -21.08
CA ILE A 72 2.23 7.50 -21.78
C ILE A 72 2.04 7.80 -23.27
N GLY A 73 1.09 7.12 -23.92
CA GLY A 73 0.79 7.30 -25.35
C GLY A 73 0.35 8.71 -25.70
N ILE A 74 -0.56 9.31 -24.91
CA ILE A 74 -1.02 10.69 -25.09
C ILE A 74 0.14 11.67 -24.87
N THR A 75 0.96 11.45 -23.84
CA THR A 75 2.12 12.30 -23.57
C THR A 75 3.14 12.24 -24.72
N ALA A 76 3.42 11.05 -25.25
CA ALA A 76 4.28 10.87 -26.41
C ALA A 76 3.70 11.56 -27.65
N ALA A 77 2.40 11.38 -27.92
CA ALA A 77 1.72 12.05 -29.02
C ALA A 77 1.80 13.58 -28.90
N ALA A 78 1.52 14.15 -27.72
CA ALA A 78 1.65 15.58 -27.45
C ALA A 78 3.05 16.11 -27.74
N ALA A 79 4.09 15.36 -27.36
CA ALA A 79 5.48 15.71 -27.59
C ALA A 79 5.87 15.64 -29.08
N MET A 80 5.38 14.63 -29.81
CA MET A 80 5.62 14.43 -31.24
C MET A 80 4.91 15.48 -32.10
N THR A 81 3.65 15.80 -31.78
CA THR A 81 2.85 16.77 -32.53
C THR A 81 3.02 18.21 -32.04
N LYS A 82 3.82 18.44 -31.00
CA LYS A 82 3.96 19.74 -30.29
C LYS A 82 2.62 20.34 -29.86
N ASN A 83 1.62 19.50 -29.60
CA ASN A 83 0.28 19.93 -29.24
C ASN A 83 0.01 19.66 -27.77
N ALA A 84 0.31 20.66 -26.93
CA ALA A 84 0.08 20.56 -25.49
C ALA A 84 -1.41 20.38 -25.12
N LYS A 85 -2.36 20.68 -26.03
CA LYS A 85 -3.79 20.47 -25.75
C LYS A 85 -4.15 19.01 -25.49
N LEU A 86 -3.38 18.07 -26.05
CA LEU A 86 -3.56 16.64 -25.80
C LEU A 86 -3.35 16.29 -24.32
N LEU A 87 -2.55 17.07 -23.59
CA LEU A 87 -2.29 16.83 -22.16
C LEU A 87 -3.53 17.05 -21.29
N TRP A 88 -4.54 17.79 -21.75
CA TRP A 88 -5.83 17.92 -21.06
C TRP A 88 -6.60 16.61 -20.95
N ALA A 89 -6.30 15.63 -21.81
CA ALA A 89 -6.90 14.30 -21.74
C ALA A 89 -6.30 13.43 -20.62
N LEU A 90 -5.10 13.76 -20.11
CA LEU A 90 -4.39 12.92 -19.14
C LEU A 90 -5.16 12.68 -17.84
N PRO A 91 -5.76 13.69 -17.18
CA PRO A 91 -6.51 13.45 -15.96
C PRO A 91 -7.73 12.56 -16.21
N ALA A 92 -8.48 12.81 -17.29
CA ALA A 92 -9.67 12.05 -17.61
C ALA A 92 -9.35 10.57 -17.87
N VAL A 93 -8.29 10.32 -18.65
CA VAL A 93 -7.86 8.96 -19.01
C VAL A 93 -7.22 8.26 -17.82
N GLY A 94 -6.28 8.91 -17.12
CA GLY A 94 -5.60 8.32 -15.98
C GLY A 94 -6.57 7.97 -14.84
N TYR A 95 -7.40 8.92 -14.41
CA TYR A 95 -8.37 8.66 -13.35
C TYR A 95 -9.54 7.78 -13.80
N GLY A 96 -10.00 7.92 -15.05
CA GLY A 96 -11.12 7.14 -15.56
C GLY A 96 -10.87 5.63 -15.44
N PHE A 97 -9.75 5.15 -15.96
CA PHE A 97 -9.41 3.72 -15.88
C PHE A 97 -9.11 3.27 -14.44
N ALA A 98 -8.34 4.06 -13.67
CA ALA A 98 -7.99 3.72 -12.30
C ALA A 98 -9.23 3.62 -11.39
N TRP A 99 -10.15 4.58 -11.49
CA TRP A 99 -11.36 4.58 -10.68
C TRP A 99 -12.32 3.45 -11.05
N VAL A 100 -12.40 3.06 -12.32
CA VAL A 100 -13.18 1.87 -12.71
C VAL A 100 -12.62 0.62 -12.02
N GLY A 101 -11.28 0.48 -11.96
CA GLY A 101 -10.63 -0.61 -11.23
C GLY A 101 -11.01 -0.62 -9.75
N HIS A 102 -10.82 0.52 -9.09
CA HIS A 102 -11.07 0.66 -7.66
C HIS A 102 -12.54 0.49 -7.27
N PHE A 103 -13.48 1.07 -8.01
CA PHE A 103 -14.88 1.09 -7.59
C PHE A 103 -15.68 -0.15 -8.01
N PHE A 104 -15.32 -0.79 -9.13
CA PHE A 104 -16.09 -1.94 -9.65
C PHE A 104 -15.45 -3.30 -9.34
N PHE A 105 -14.13 -3.36 -9.13
CA PHE A 105 -13.44 -4.62 -8.86
C PHE A 105 -12.97 -4.70 -7.41
N GLU A 106 -12.20 -3.72 -6.96
CA GLU A 106 -11.69 -3.71 -5.57
C GLU A 106 -12.72 -3.27 -4.54
N HIS A 107 -13.70 -2.46 -4.94
CA HIS A 107 -14.65 -1.81 -4.04
C HIS A 107 -13.97 -1.01 -2.92
N ASN A 108 -12.80 -0.42 -3.20
CA ASN A 108 -12.03 0.35 -2.24
C ASN A 108 -11.93 1.84 -2.64
N LYS A 109 -11.49 2.68 -1.71
CA LYS A 109 -11.24 4.10 -1.99
C LYS A 109 -9.79 4.25 -2.48
N PRO A 110 -9.55 4.91 -3.63
CA PRO A 110 -8.21 5.15 -4.13
C PRO A 110 -7.30 5.79 -3.08
N ALA A 111 -6.12 5.19 -2.86
CA ALA A 111 -5.11 5.72 -1.95
C ALA A 111 -4.61 7.12 -2.36
N THR A 112 -4.85 7.51 -3.61
CA THR A 112 -4.58 8.85 -4.17
C THR A 112 -5.19 9.97 -3.33
N PHE A 113 -6.32 9.73 -2.64
CA PHE A 113 -6.92 10.74 -1.75
C PHE A 113 -6.08 11.03 -0.51
N THR A 114 -5.22 10.10 -0.07
CA THR A 114 -4.37 10.26 1.10
C THR A 114 -2.92 10.56 0.73
N TYR A 115 -2.40 9.89 -0.31
CA TYR A 115 -1.03 10.07 -0.79
C TYR A 115 -1.01 10.24 -2.31
N PRO A 116 -1.41 11.41 -2.84
CA PRO A 116 -1.60 11.61 -4.28
C PRO A 116 -0.30 11.40 -5.06
N PHE A 117 0.80 11.99 -4.60
CA PHE A 117 2.10 11.84 -5.26
C PHE A 117 2.65 10.42 -5.17
N TYR A 118 2.50 9.75 -4.02
CA TYR A 118 3.02 8.39 -3.88
C TYR A 118 2.20 7.40 -4.72
N SER A 119 0.87 7.58 -4.76
CA SER A 119 -0.02 6.74 -5.58
C SER A 119 0.33 6.88 -7.06
N PHE A 120 0.51 8.11 -7.54
CA PHE A 120 0.94 8.36 -8.92
C PHE A 120 2.29 7.69 -9.25
N VAL A 121 3.31 7.81 -8.38
CA VAL A 121 4.60 7.14 -8.61
C VAL A 121 4.46 5.61 -8.54
N CYS A 122 3.59 5.11 -7.66
CA CYS A 122 3.32 3.69 -7.53
C CYS A 122 2.57 3.09 -8.72
N ASP A 123 1.74 3.86 -9.44
CA ASP A 123 1.16 3.45 -10.73
C ASP A 123 2.25 3.08 -11.74
N PHE A 124 3.22 3.98 -11.96
CA PHE A 124 4.35 3.71 -12.86
C PHE A 124 5.23 2.57 -12.36
N LYS A 125 5.41 2.46 -11.04
CA LYS A 125 6.17 1.37 -10.44
C LYS A 125 5.49 0.01 -10.65
N MET A 126 4.18 -0.07 -10.44
CA MET A 126 3.37 -1.26 -10.69
C MET A 126 3.38 -1.61 -12.19
N TYR A 127 3.19 -0.62 -13.06
CA TYR A 127 3.29 -0.78 -14.52
C TYR A 127 4.64 -1.41 -14.92
N LYS A 128 5.75 -0.88 -14.38
CA LYS A 128 7.09 -1.46 -14.60
C LYS A 128 7.21 -2.87 -14.05
N ASP A 129 6.74 -3.13 -12.83
CA ASP A 129 6.85 -4.45 -12.21
C ASP A 129 6.00 -5.50 -12.97
N ILE A 130 4.86 -5.12 -13.55
CA ILE A 130 4.07 -5.94 -14.49
C ILE A 130 4.85 -6.22 -15.79
N LEU A 131 5.44 -5.20 -16.41
CA LEU A 131 6.26 -5.37 -17.62
C LEU A 131 7.45 -6.32 -17.39
N LEU A 132 8.04 -6.25 -16.20
CA LEU A 132 9.14 -7.13 -15.78
C LEU A 132 8.68 -8.50 -15.28
N LYS A 133 7.38 -8.81 -15.35
CA LYS A 133 6.76 -10.05 -14.87
C LYS A 133 7.07 -10.37 -13.40
N ARG A 134 7.22 -9.33 -12.58
CA ARG A 134 7.40 -9.45 -11.12
C ARG A 134 6.07 -9.56 -10.40
N ILE A 135 5.00 -9.08 -11.04
CA ILE A 135 3.62 -9.07 -10.55
C ILE A 135 2.74 -9.43 -11.75
N ASP A 136 1.70 -10.23 -11.50
CA ASP A 136 0.71 -10.54 -12.52
C ASP A 136 -0.18 -9.34 -12.82
N TRP A 137 -0.54 -9.18 -14.09
CA TRP A 137 -1.41 -8.08 -14.54
C TRP A 137 -2.89 -8.28 -14.20
#